data_AF-A0A7W1DSJ8-F1
#
_entry.id   AF-A0A7W1DSJ8-F1
#
_cell.length_a   1.000
_cell.length_b   1.000
_cell.length_c   1.000
_cell.angle_alpha   90.00
_cell.angle_beta   90.00
_cell.angle_gamma   90.00
#
_symmetry.space_group_name_H-M   'P 1'
#
loop_
_entity.id
_entity.type
_entity.pdbx_description
1 polymer ?
#
loop_
_entity_poly.entity_id
_entity_poly.type
_entity_poly.pdbx_seq_one_letter_code
_entity_poly.pdbx_strand_id
1 'polypeptide(L)' 'DFPQYTRPADFEGHVVPPTLLSGNHKEIERWRRREALVRTLERRPDLLDSADLDEQDRALLKEVLEQRR' A
#
# COMPACT_ATOMS: atom_id res chain seq x y z
N ASP A 1 4.01 7.89 -2.02
CA ASP A 1 2.71 8.46 -1.62
C ASP A 1 1.67 7.34 -1.57
N PHE A 2 0.70 7.37 -0.65
CA PHE A 2 -0.31 6.32 -0.43
C PHE A 2 -1.74 6.87 -0.55
N PRO A 3 -2.74 6.04 -0.86
CA PRO A 3 -4.13 6.49 -0.96
C PRO A 3 -4.63 7.06 0.36
N GLN A 4 -5.26 8.23 0.30
CA GLN A 4 -5.87 8.89 1.45
C GLN A 4 -7.38 8.68 1.41
N TYR A 5 -7.95 8.32 2.55
CA TYR A 5 -9.39 8.15 2.71
C TYR A 5 -9.89 9.11 3.79
N THR A 6 -11.09 9.63 3.59
CA THR A 6 -11.80 10.46 4.57
C THR A 6 -13.24 9.98 4.69
N ARG A 7 -13.99 10.55 5.63
CA ARG A 7 -15.41 10.23 5.81
C ARG A 7 -16.22 10.75 4.62
N PRO A 8 -17.29 10.06 4.20
CA PRO A 8 -17.87 8.82 4.75
C PRO A 8 -17.12 7.53 4.37
N ALA A 9 -17.37 6.42 5.07
CA ALA A 9 -16.67 5.14 4.86
C ALA A 9 -17.02 4.44 3.52
N ASP A 10 -18.14 4.80 2.92
CA ASP A 10 -18.52 4.48 1.55
C ASP A 10 -18.90 5.80 0.88
N PHE A 11 -18.21 6.12 -0.21
CA PHE A 11 -18.51 7.28 -1.03
C PHE A 11 -18.59 6.86 -2.49
N GLU A 12 -19.78 6.96 -3.10
CA GLU A 12 -20.02 6.60 -4.51
C GLU A 12 -19.58 5.17 -4.88
N GLY A 13 -19.63 4.23 -3.94
CA GLY A 13 -19.17 2.84 -4.15
C GLY A 13 -17.68 2.63 -3.91
N HIS A 14 -16.94 3.68 -3.56
CA HIS A 14 -15.57 3.57 -3.06
C HIS A 14 -15.58 3.33 -1.56
N VAL A 15 -15.43 2.05 -1.20
CA VAL A 15 -15.40 1.61 0.20
C VAL A 15 -13.99 1.75 0.76
N VAL A 16 -13.89 2.36 1.94
CA VAL A 16 -12.62 2.45 2.69
C VAL A 16 -12.16 1.04 3.07
N PRO A 17 -10.89 0.67 2.81
CA PRO A 17 -10.36 -0.64 3.17
C PRO A 17 -10.59 -0.98 4.65
N PRO A 18 -11.05 -2.20 4.97
CA PRO A 18 -11.35 -2.59 6.36
C PRO A 18 -10.12 -2.50 7.27
N THR A 19 -8.91 -2.66 6.73
CA THR A 19 -7.65 -2.46 7.46
C THR A 19 -7.57 -1.06 8.07
N LEU A 20 -8.03 -0.03 7.35
CA LEU A 20 -8.04 1.35 7.83
C LEU A 20 -9.14 1.63 8.86
N LEU A 21 -10.19 0.80 8.89
CA LEU A 21 -11.30 0.90 9.86
C LEU A 21 -11.03 0.11 11.15
N SER A 22 -10.08 -0.83 11.12
CA SER A 22 -9.80 -1.76 12.23
C SER A 22 -9.16 -1.11 13.47
N GLY A 23 -8.59 0.10 13.33
CA GLY A 23 -7.85 0.78 14.40
C GLY A 23 -6.49 0.15 14.75
N ASN A 24 -6.07 -0.91 14.06
CA ASN A 24 -4.76 -1.53 14.28
C ASN A 24 -3.65 -0.72 13.60
N HIS A 25 -2.96 0.11 14.37
CA HIS A 25 -1.92 0.99 13.84
C HIS A 25 -0.79 0.27 13.09
N LYS A 26 -0.39 -0.94 13.51
CA LYS A 26 0.66 -1.71 12.83
C LYS A 26 0.20 -2.18 11.45
N GLU A 27 -1.01 -2.69 11.36
CA GLU A 27 -1.59 -3.12 10.07
C GLU A 27 -1.86 -1.93 9.15
N ILE A 28 -2.27 -0.78 9.70
CA ILE A 28 -2.44 0.46 8.94
C ILE A 28 -1.11 0.95 8.36
N GLU A 29 -0.04 0.94 9.15
CA GLU A 29 1.29 1.34 8.68
C GLU A 29 1.80 0.39 7.58
N ARG A 30 1.69 -0.92 7.80
CA ARG A 30 2.04 -1.94 6.80
C ARG A 30 1.24 -1.75 5.52
N TRP A 31 -0.07 -1.49 5.62
CA TRP A 31 -0.93 -1.22 4.47
C TRP A 31 -0.49 0.04 3.73
N ARG A 32 -0.21 1.15 4.43
CA ARG A 32 0.24 2.40 3.80
C ARG A 32 1.57 2.23 3.07
N ARG A 33 2.53 1.53 3.68
CA ARG A 33 3.82 1.18 3.05
C ARG A 33 3.62 0.36 1.78
N ARG A 34 2.82 -0.71 1.89
CA ARG A 34 2.49 -1.57 0.76
C ARG A 34 1.89 -0.77 -0.40
N GLU A 35 0.88 0.04 -0.15
CA GLU A 35 0.23 0.84 -1.20
C GLU A 35 1.17 1.87 -1.83
N ALA A 36 2.09 2.45 -1.05
CA ALA A 36 3.11 3.34 -1.59
C ALA A 36 4.07 2.62 -2.54
N LEU A 37 4.49 1.40 -2.19
CA LEU A 37 5.34 0.56 -3.03
C LEU A 37 4.62 0.11 -4.30
N VAL A 38 3.37 -0.33 -4.18
CA VAL A 38 2.46 -0.68 -5.30
C VAL A 38 2.37 0.47 -6.30
N ARG A 39 2.06 1.67 -5.82
CA ARG A 39 1.90 2.86 -6.67
C ARG A 39 3.21 3.29 -7.32
N THR A 40 4.33 3.12 -6.61
CA THR A 40 5.66 3.38 -7.16
C THR A 40 5.99 2.36 -8.26
N LEU A 41 5.75 1.07 -8.03
CA LEU A 41 5.95 0.01 -9.01
C LEU A 41 5.14 0.23 -10.29
N GLU A 42 3.89 0.69 -10.17
CA GLU A 42 3.02 0.94 -11.33
C GLU A 42 3.41 2.17 -12.15
N ARG A 43 3.83 3.26 -11.49
CA ARG A 43 4.03 4.56 -12.15
C ARG A 43 5.49 4.86 -12.46
N ARG A 44 6.40 4.42 -11.58
CA ARG A 44 7.83 4.73 -11.58
C ARG A 44 8.64 3.59 -10.97
N PRO A 45 8.67 2.41 -11.62
CA PRO A 45 9.47 1.28 -11.13
C PRO A 45 10.96 1.60 -11.05
N ASP A 46 11.44 2.56 -11.85
CA ASP A 46 12.81 3.08 -11.84
C ASP A 46 13.25 3.59 -10.45
N LEU A 47 12.32 4.14 -9.66
CA LEU A 47 12.64 4.62 -8.31
C LEU A 47 12.94 3.47 -7.35
N LEU A 48 12.31 2.31 -7.52
CA LEU A 48 12.49 1.16 -6.65
C LEU A 48 13.88 0.52 -6.82
N ASP A 49 14.44 0.59 -8.03
CA ASP A 49 15.79 0.07 -8.31
C ASP A 49 16.88 0.90 -7.62
N SER A 50 16.64 2.21 -7.46
CA SER A 50 17.56 3.15 -6.80
C SER A 50 17.28 3.36 -5.31
N ALA A 51 16.15 2.85 -4.80
CA ALA A 51 15.76 3.05 -3.41
C ALA A 51 16.41 2.03 -2.48
N ASP A 52 16.85 2.49 -1.31
CA ASP A 52 17.27 1.61 -0.21
C ASP A 52 16.04 0.95 0.44
N LEU A 53 15.57 -0.13 -0.19
CA LEU A 53 14.45 -0.93 0.30
C LEU A 53 14.92 -1.85 1.43
N ASP A 54 14.26 -1.73 2.58
CA ASP A 54 14.45 -2.63 3.71
C ASP A 54 13.89 -4.05 3.42
N GLU A 55 14.18 -5.01 4.31
CA GLU A 55 13.73 -6.39 4.13
C GLU A 55 12.19 -6.51 4.13
N GLN A 56 11.50 -5.65 4.89
CA GLN A 56 10.04 -5.64 4.95
C GLN A 56 9.44 -5.12 3.64
N ASP A 57 9.99 -4.05 3.07
CA ASP A 57 9.58 -3.47 1.81
C ASP A 57 9.78 -4.46 0.65
N ARG A 58 10.90 -5.21 0.65
CA ARG A 58 11.15 -6.28 -0.33
C ARG A 58 10.14 -7.42 -0.19
N ALA A 59 9.83 -7.83 1.04
CA ALA A 59 8.82 -8.85 1.30
C ALA A 59 7.43 -8.40 0.82
N LEU A 60 7.06 -7.14 1.09
CA LEU A 60 5.80 -6.54 0.63
C LEU A 60 5.74 -6.47 -0.90
N LEU A 61 6.82 -6.07 -1.58
CA LEU A 61 6.88 -6.05 -3.04
C LEU A 61 6.70 -7.45 -3.63
N LYS A 62 7.35 -8.46 -3.06
CA LYS A 62 7.19 -9.85 -3.49
C LYS A 62 5.73 -10.31 -3.32
N GLU A 63 5.12 -10.05 -2.17
CA GLU A 63 3.70 -10.37 -1.91
C GLU A 63 2.78 -9.68 -2.92
N VAL A 64 3.05 -8.41 -3.26
CA VAL A 64 2.30 -7.66 -4.27
C VAL A 64 2.44 -8.28 -5.66
N LEU A 65 3.65 -8.68 -6.05
CA LEU A 65 3.91 -9.33 -7.34
C LEU A 65 3.24 -10.70 -7.43
N GLU A 66 3.24 -11.46 -6.34
CA GLU A 66 2.56 -12.76 -6.25
C GLU A 66 1.04 -12.62 -6.35
N GLN A 67 0.44 -11.60 -5.72
CA GLN A 67 -1.01 -11.35 -5.79
C GLN A 67 -1.50 -10.86 -7.16
N ARG A 68 -0.59 -10.34 -8.01
CA ARG A 68 -0.91 -9.88 -9.38
C ARG A 68 -0.82 -10.97 -10.44
N ARG A 69 -0.21 -12.12 -10.11
CA ARG A 69 0.04 -13.23 -11.03
C ARG A 69 -1.14 -14.19 -11.06
#